data_AF-A0A255YYT3-F1
#
_entry.id   AF-A0A255YYT3-F1
#
_cell.length_a   1.000
_cell.length_b   1.000
_cell.length_c   1.000
_cell.angle_alpha   90.00
_cell.angle_beta   90.00
_cell.angle_gamma   90.00
#
_symmetry.space_group_name_H-M   'P 1'
#
loop_
_entity.id
_entity.type
_entity.pdbx_description
1 polymer ?
#
loop_
_entity_poly.entity_id
_entity_poly.type
_entity_poly.pdbx_seq_one_letter_code
_entity_poly.pdbx_strand_id
1 'polypeptide(L)'
;MAVDGVPVPVEVRVSARARRLSMRVDAARNIVRISTPPRVMDKDLHLFVGRHRDWLQQRLSAVPDKVVFVPGAIVPILGVDHVIRHLPTGRRTPQPVTLPDGTHELRVGGEVEFVPRRVADFLKAEARRLLVARSQDKAARLGARIAGITVRDTRSRWGSCSPDGRLSYCWRLVMAPDPVFDYVVAHEVAHLREMNHSARFWAICASLTDGVAEHRDWLRANGARLHRYGA
;
A
#
# COMPACT_ATOMS: atom_id res chain seq x y z
N MET A 1 19.56 18.60 5.42
CA MET A 1 19.86 19.46 6.60
C MET A 1 19.45 18.68 7.84
N ALA A 2 20.25 18.72 8.91
CA ALA A 2 19.80 18.24 10.22
C ALA A 2 18.96 19.35 10.87
N VAL A 3 17.74 19.03 11.33
CA VAL A 3 16.88 19.96 12.05
C VAL A 3 16.67 19.39 13.44
N ASP A 4 16.96 20.19 14.48
CA ASP A 4 16.92 19.73 15.86
C ASP A 4 15.55 19.15 16.23
N GLY A 5 15.56 17.90 16.71
CA GLY A 5 14.36 17.17 17.14
C GLY A 5 13.59 16.45 16.03
N VAL A 6 14.14 16.33 14.81
CA VAL A 6 13.62 15.42 13.78
C VAL A 6 14.58 14.23 13.64
N PRO A 7 14.17 13.00 13.98
CA PRO A 7 15.07 11.83 14.00
C PRO A 7 15.40 11.26 12.61
N VAL A 8 15.10 12.00 11.54
CA VAL A 8 15.28 11.56 10.15
C VAL A 8 15.80 12.70 9.27
N PRO A 9 16.48 12.39 8.14
CA PRO A 9 16.97 13.42 7.23
C PRO A 9 15.86 14.34 6.70
N VAL A 10 16.13 15.65 6.68
CA VAL A 10 15.22 16.66 6.10
C VAL A 10 15.74 17.10 4.73
N GLU A 11 14.94 16.83 3.69
CA GLU A 11 15.12 17.32 2.31
C GLU A 11 14.28 18.59 2.09
N VAL A 12 14.93 19.71 1.81
CA VAL A 12 14.27 20.99 1.53
C VAL A 12 14.27 21.23 0.03
N ARG A 13 13.08 21.46 -0.55
CA ARG A 13 12.90 21.78 -1.98
C ARG A 13 12.27 23.14 -2.16
N VAL A 14 13.06 24.07 -2.70
CA VAL A 14 12.56 25.38 -3.14
C VAL A 14 11.68 25.21 -4.38
N SER A 15 10.50 25.82 -4.37
CA SER A 15 9.55 25.80 -5.48
C SER A 15 9.03 27.20 -5.73
N ALA A 16 9.27 27.75 -6.92
CA ALA A 16 8.72 29.05 -7.34
C ALA A 16 7.18 29.07 -7.37
N ARG A 17 6.53 27.88 -7.42
CA ARG A 17 5.07 27.74 -7.37
C ARG A 17 4.51 27.60 -5.95
N ALA A 18 5.36 27.33 -4.95
CA ALA A 18 4.89 27.21 -3.57
C ALA A 18 4.49 28.60 -3.05
N ARG A 19 3.29 28.68 -2.46
CA ARG A 19 2.78 29.89 -1.80
C ARG A 19 2.91 29.86 -0.28
N ARG A 20 3.26 28.69 0.28
CA ARG A 20 3.43 28.43 1.70
C ARG A 20 4.46 27.33 1.92
N LEU A 21 5.01 27.27 3.13
CA LEU A 21 5.74 26.11 3.62
C LEU A 21 4.80 24.90 3.70
N SER A 22 5.27 23.74 3.23
CA SER A 22 4.53 22.49 3.34
C SER A 22 5.49 21.35 3.66
N MET A 23 5.05 20.43 4.51
CA MET A 23 5.86 19.33 5.00
C MET A 23 5.18 18.01 4.71
N ARG A 24 5.96 17.00 4.35
CA ARG A 24 5.50 15.63 4.13
C ARG A 24 6.54 14.66 4.67
N VAL A 25 6.08 13.59 5.31
CA VAL A 25 6.93 12.44 5.65
C VAL A 25 6.96 11.50 4.45
N ASP A 26 8.15 11.17 3.97
CA ASP A 26 8.37 10.05 3.05
C ASP A 26 8.82 8.84 3.88
N ALA A 27 7.83 8.06 4.31
CA ALA A 27 8.04 6.87 5.12
C ALA A 27 8.91 5.82 4.42
N ALA A 28 8.97 5.80 3.08
CA ALA A 28 9.71 4.78 2.34
C ALA A 28 11.21 5.05 2.31
N ARG A 29 11.60 6.33 2.21
CA ARG A 29 13.00 6.75 2.31
C ARG A 29 13.41 7.09 3.73
N ASN A 30 12.46 7.05 4.67
CA ASN A 30 12.61 7.51 6.04
C ASN A 30 13.17 8.95 6.09
N ILE A 31 12.54 9.88 5.37
CA ILE A 31 12.94 11.30 5.31
C ILE A 31 11.74 12.22 5.47
N VAL A 32 11.98 13.46 5.90
CA VAL A 32 10.98 14.54 5.84
C VAL A 32 11.29 15.44 4.65
N ARG A 33 10.30 15.67 3.80
CA ARG A 33 10.40 16.64 2.71
C ARG A 33 9.66 17.92 3.04
N ILE A 34 10.36 19.05 2.93
CA ILE A 34 9.77 20.38 3.07
C ILE A 34 9.81 21.07 1.72
N SER A 35 8.66 21.53 1.22
CA SER A 35 8.60 22.41 0.06
C SER A 35 8.39 23.85 0.51
N THR A 36 9.24 24.74 0.02
CA THR A 36 9.30 26.15 0.43
C THR A 36 9.19 27.11 -0.77
N PRO A 37 8.52 28.27 -0.61
CA PRO A 37 8.66 29.40 -1.55
C PRO A 37 10.11 29.89 -1.65
N PRO A 38 10.46 30.65 -2.70
CA PRO A 38 11.74 31.35 -2.78
C PRO A 38 11.92 32.33 -1.60
N ARG A 39 13.16 32.50 -1.13
CA ARG A 39 13.55 33.48 -0.09
C ARG A 39 12.99 33.26 1.32
N VAL A 40 12.57 32.04 1.67
CA VAL A 40 12.30 31.70 3.08
C VAL A 40 13.63 31.66 3.85
N MET A 41 13.69 32.33 5.00
CA MET A 41 14.87 32.33 5.84
C MET A 41 14.96 31.05 6.65
N ASP A 42 16.19 30.63 6.97
CA ASP A 42 16.44 29.37 7.68
C ASP A 42 15.71 29.34 9.04
N LYS A 43 15.67 30.47 9.76
CA LYS A 43 14.93 30.62 11.03
C LYS A 43 13.44 30.26 10.90
N ASP A 44 12.81 30.62 9.78
CA ASP A 44 11.37 30.40 9.56
C ASP A 44 11.10 28.93 9.22
N LEU A 45 12.06 28.26 8.60
CA LEU A 45 12.04 26.83 8.36
C LEU A 45 12.16 26.04 9.68
N HIS A 46 13.09 26.42 10.56
CA HIS A 46 13.22 25.81 11.89
C HIS A 46 11.98 26.03 12.76
N LEU A 47 11.41 27.23 12.77
CA LEU A 47 10.15 27.54 13.45
C LEU A 47 8.98 26.70 12.91
N PHE A 48 8.89 26.54 11.60
CA PHE A 48 7.86 25.72 10.95
C PHE A 48 8.01 24.23 11.32
N VAL A 49 9.23 23.70 11.34
CA VAL A 49 9.49 22.33 11.80
C VAL A 49 9.15 22.15 13.27
N GLY A 50 9.57 23.08 14.13
CA GLY A 50 9.27 23.06 15.56
C GLY A 50 7.76 23.02 15.85
N ARG A 51 6.96 23.82 15.14
CA ARG A 51 5.49 23.85 15.26
C ARG A 51 4.80 22.55 14.83
N HIS A 52 5.47 21.72 14.03
CA HIS A 52 4.93 20.46 13.55
C HIS A 52 5.66 19.24 14.15
N ARG A 53 6.41 19.42 15.25
CA ARG A 53 7.21 18.36 15.88
C ARG A 53 6.36 17.18 16.34
N ASP A 54 5.23 17.41 17.01
CA ASP A 54 4.37 16.31 17.49
C ASP A 54 3.73 15.55 16.31
N TRP A 55 3.33 16.27 15.27
CA TRP A 55 2.83 15.68 14.03
C TRP A 55 3.92 14.84 13.34
N LEU A 56 5.16 15.33 13.30
CA LEU A 56 6.30 14.59 12.77
C LEU A 56 6.61 13.35 13.59
N GLN A 57 6.67 13.48 14.92
CA GLN A 57 6.91 12.35 15.82
C GLN A 57 5.84 11.29 15.65
N GLN A 58 4.55 11.66 15.67
CA GLN A 58 3.44 10.71 15.42
C GLN A 58 3.53 10.05 14.05
N ARG A 59 3.95 10.77 13.00
CA ARG A 59 4.07 10.22 11.64
C ARG A 59 5.31 9.36 11.45
N LEU A 60 6.42 9.69 12.12
CA LEU A 60 7.68 8.94 12.08
C LEU A 60 7.64 7.70 12.98
N SER A 61 7.01 7.80 14.16
CA SER A 61 6.73 6.66 15.04
C SER A 61 5.68 5.72 14.44
N ALA A 62 4.86 6.21 13.51
CA ALA A 62 3.93 5.39 12.72
C ALA A 62 4.58 4.77 11.47
N VAL A 63 5.89 4.97 11.22
CA VAL A 63 6.63 4.21 10.20
C VAL A 63 6.93 2.83 10.79
N PRO A 64 6.24 1.77 10.34
CA PRO A 64 6.43 0.46 10.93
C PRO A 64 7.75 -0.15 10.44
N ASP A 65 8.49 -0.83 11.34
CA ASP A 65 9.75 -1.49 11.00
C ASP A 65 9.61 -2.33 9.73
N LYS A 66 10.60 -2.29 8.84
CA LYS A 66 10.57 -3.10 7.62
C LYS A 66 10.48 -4.59 7.98
N VAL A 67 9.59 -5.30 7.31
CA VAL A 67 9.47 -6.76 7.44
C VAL A 67 10.17 -7.38 6.25
N VAL A 68 11.33 -7.98 6.52
CA VAL A 68 12.06 -8.77 5.53
C VAL A 68 11.45 -10.16 5.45
N PHE A 69 11.28 -10.69 4.23
CA PHE A 69 10.71 -12.01 3.99
C PHE A 69 11.72 -13.12 4.24
N VAL A 70 12.12 -13.28 5.50
CA VAL A 70 13.03 -14.35 5.96
C VAL A 70 12.24 -15.49 6.63
N PRO A 71 12.81 -16.70 6.75
CA PRO A 71 12.18 -17.78 7.49
C PRO A 71 11.82 -17.34 8.93
N GLY A 72 10.61 -17.68 9.38
CA GLY A 72 10.06 -17.29 10.68
C GLY A 72 9.36 -15.93 10.70
N ALA A 73 9.55 -15.07 9.69
CA ALA A 73 8.78 -13.83 9.58
C ALA A 73 7.31 -14.11 9.23
N ILE A 74 6.41 -13.22 9.65
CA ILE A 74 4.98 -13.31 9.38
C ILE A 74 4.62 -12.40 8.22
N VAL A 75 3.83 -12.92 7.28
CA VAL A 75 3.24 -12.14 6.18
C VAL A 75 1.74 -12.41 6.08
N PRO A 76 0.88 -11.37 6.08
CA PRO A 76 -0.53 -11.57 5.87
C PRO A 76 -0.84 -11.83 4.40
N ILE A 77 -1.76 -12.74 4.13
CA ILE A 77 -2.37 -12.95 2.81
C ILE A 77 -3.87 -12.83 3.01
N LEU A 78 -4.48 -11.81 2.42
CA LEU A 78 -5.89 -11.44 2.59
C LEU A 78 -6.28 -11.24 4.07
N GLY A 79 -5.35 -10.75 4.89
CA GLY A 79 -5.52 -10.52 6.34
C GLY A 79 -5.26 -11.75 7.22
N VAL A 80 -4.97 -12.91 6.62
CA VAL A 80 -4.60 -14.12 7.36
C VAL A 80 -3.08 -14.17 7.50
N ASP A 81 -2.58 -14.18 8.73
CA ASP A 81 -1.15 -14.20 9.02
C ASP A 81 -0.52 -15.57 8.71
N HIS A 82 0.51 -15.59 7.86
CA HIS A 82 1.26 -16.78 7.50
C HIS A 82 2.71 -16.69 7.97
N VAL A 83 3.18 -17.71 8.69
CA VAL A 83 4.61 -17.84 9.02
C VAL A 83 5.37 -18.33 7.80
N ILE A 84 6.44 -17.64 7.39
CA ILE A 84 7.29 -18.09 6.29
C ILE A 84 8.10 -19.31 6.76
N ARG A 85 7.78 -20.48 6.22
CA ARG A 85 8.46 -21.73 6.55
C ARG A 85 9.40 -22.13 5.42
N HIS A 86 10.70 -22.14 5.68
CA HIS A 86 11.69 -22.62 4.72
C HIS A 86 11.85 -24.14 4.81
N LEU A 87 11.73 -24.80 3.66
CA LEU A 87 11.85 -26.25 3.50
C LEU A 87 12.88 -26.52 2.38
N PRO A 88 14.18 -26.70 2.67
CA PRO A 88 15.23 -26.73 1.66
C PRO A 88 14.96 -27.67 0.46
N THR A 89 14.38 -28.85 0.72
CA THR A 89 14.02 -29.86 -0.29
C THR A 89 12.60 -29.72 -0.84
N GLY A 90 11.86 -28.69 -0.42
CA GLY A 90 10.50 -28.41 -0.84
C GLY A 90 10.40 -27.69 -2.19
N ARG A 91 9.17 -27.36 -2.60
CA ARG A 91 8.89 -26.63 -3.84
C ARG A 91 9.43 -25.20 -3.76
N ARG A 92 10.09 -24.75 -4.83
CA ARG A 92 10.60 -23.36 -4.94
C ARG A 92 9.49 -22.32 -4.99
N THR A 93 8.35 -22.65 -5.58
CA THR A 93 7.16 -21.77 -5.56
C THR A 93 6.54 -21.81 -4.17
N PRO A 94 6.38 -20.66 -3.49
CA PRO A 94 5.74 -20.62 -2.19
C PRO A 94 4.31 -21.18 -2.21
N GLN A 95 3.92 -21.85 -1.13
CA GLN A 95 2.60 -22.47 -0.97
C GLN A 95 1.98 -22.08 0.38
N PRO A 96 0.85 -21.36 0.39
CA PRO A 96 0.09 -21.16 1.62
C PRO A 96 -0.55 -22.49 2.02
N VAL A 97 -0.45 -22.85 3.29
CA VAL A 97 -1.07 -24.04 3.87
C VAL A 97 -1.67 -23.72 5.24
N THR A 98 -2.75 -24.40 5.57
CA THR A 98 -3.34 -24.38 6.92
C THR A 98 -3.03 -25.70 7.59
N LEU A 99 -2.45 -25.66 8.79
CA LEU A 99 -2.16 -26.83 9.60
C LEU A 99 -3.40 -27.29 10.37
N PRO A 100 -3.42 -28.55 10.88
CA PRO A 100 -4.54 -29.06 11.67
C PRO A 100 -4.83 -28.26 12.94
N ASP A 101 -3.84 -27.56 13.49
CA ASP A 101 -3.97 -26.70 14.67
C ASP A 101 -4.49 -25.28 14.35
N GLY A 102 -4.80 -25.00 13.07
CA GLY A 102 -5.26 -23.69 12.61
C GLY A 102 -4.16 -22.70 12.27
N THR A 103 -2.89 -23.04 12.47
CA THR A 103 -1.76 -22.19 12.07
C THR A 103 -1.64 -22.13 10.55
N HIS A 104 -1.32 -20.95 10.00
CA HIS A 104 -1.05 -20.79 8.57
C HIS A 104 0.45 -20.63 8.30
N GLU A 105 0.94 -21.36 7.31
CA GLU A 105 2.33 -21.26 6.85
C GLU A 105 2.39 -20.88 5.38
N LEU A 106 3.40 -20.09 5.00
CA LEU A 106 3.83 -19.92 3.61
C LEU A 106 5.10 -20.73 3.41
N ARG A 107 4.95 -21.95 2.90
CA ARG A 107 6.06 -22.89 2.70
C ARG A 107 6.82 -22.57 1.44
N VAL A 108 8.15 -22.46 1.53
CA VAL A 108 9.04 -22.14 0.41
C VAL A 108 10.31 -22.98 0.48
N GLY A 109 10.70 -23.58 -0.64
CA GLY A 109 11.91 -24.40 -0.71
C GLY A 109 13.02 -23.85 -1.59
N GLY A 110 14.07 -24.66 -1.77
CA GLY A 110 15.35 -24.28 -2.38
C GLY A 110 16.30 -23.60 -1.39
N GLU A 111 17.23 -22.81 -1.90
CA GLU A 111 18.28 -22.13 -1.12
C GLU A 111 17.70 -20.92 -0.37
N VAL A 112 18.16 -20.69 0.87
CA VAL A 112 17.55 -19.75 1.84
C VAL A 112 17.68 -18.29 1.39
N GLU A 113 18.77 -17.93 0.73
CA GLU A 113 19.05 -16.61 0.20
C GLU A 113 18.03 -16.14 -0.84
N PHE A 114 17.33 -17.08 -1.50
CA PHE A 114 16.28 -16.77 -2.47
C PHE A 114 14.88 -16.66 -1.86
N VAL A 115 14.71 -17.02 -0.57
CA VAL A 115 13.40 -16.97 0.11
C VAL A 115 12.77 -15.58 0.02
N PRO A 116 13.48 -14.46 0.28
CA PRO A 116 12.84 -13.14 0.23
C PRO A 116 12.28 -12.79 -1.14
N ARG A 117 13.04 -13.09 -2.20
CA ARG A 117 12.61 -12.87 -3.58
C ARG A 117 11.43 -13.76 -3.95
N ARG A 118 11.48 -15.07 -3.65
CA ARG A 118 10.43 -16.04 -3.97
C ARG A 118 9.11 -15.65 -3.30
N VAL A 119 9.14 -15.24 -2.03
CA VAL A 119 7.96 -14.74 -1.31
C VAL A 119 7.40 -13.47 -1.95
N ALA A 120 8.26 -12.49 -2.27
CA ALA A 120 7.82 -11.26 -2.93
C ALA A 120 7.18 -11.52 -4.30
N ASP A 121 7.80 -12.39 -5.10
CA ASP A 121 7.30 -12.74 -6.43
C ASP A 121 5.96 -13.51 -6.35
N PHE A 122 5.82 -14.41 -5.38
CA PHE A 122 4.56 -15.09 -5.08
C PHE A 122 3.44 -14.10 -4.72
N LEU A 123 3.68 -13.19 -3.77
CA LEU A 123 2.66 -12.21 -3.35
C LEU A 123 2.24 -11.30 -4.50
N LYS A 124 3.18 -10.88 -5.35
CA LYS A 124 2.85 -10.09 -6.56
C LYS A 124 2.02 -10.89 -7.57
N ALA A 125 2.34 -12.16 -7.78
CA ALA A 125 1.59 -13.03 -8.65
C ALA A 125 0.17 -13.27 -8.11
N GLU A 126 0.05 -13.51 -6.81
CA GLU A 126 -1.23 -13.75 -6.16
C GLU A 126 -2.11 -12.49 -6.14
N ALA A 127 -1.53 -11.33 -5.84
CA ALA A 127 -2.20 -10.04 -5.99
C ALA A 127 -2.74 -9.86 -7.40
N ARG A 128 -1.92 -10.10 -8.43
CA ARG A 128 -2.36 -10.00 -9.83
C ARG A 128 -3.50 -10.94 -10.15
N ARG A 129 -3.40 -12.22 -9.75
CA ARG A 129 -4.43 -13.23 -10.00
C ARG A 129 -5.78 -12.79 -9.43
N LEU A 130 -5.79 -12.39 -8.15
CA LEU A 130 -6.99 -11.96 -7.44
C LEU A 130 -7.55 -10.64 -7.97
N LEU A 131 -6.70 -9.64 -8.20
CA LEU A 131 -7.11 -8.33 -8.72
C LEU A 131 -7.75 -8.46 -10.10
N VAL A 132 -7.17 -9.28 -10.98
CA VAL A 132 -7.72 -9.52 -12.32
C VAL A 132 -9.08 -10.20 -12.22
N ALA A 133 -9.18 -11.31 -11.48
CA ALA A 133 -10.43 -12.06 -11.36
C ALA A 133 -11.57 -11.21 -10.77
N ARG A 134 -11.33 -10.52 -9.64
CA ARG A 134 -12.36 -9.70 -9.00
C ARG A 134 -12.72 -8.46 -9.81
N SER A 135 -11.76 -7.84 -10.51
CA SER A 135 -12.07 -6.70 -11.37
C SER A 135 -12.96 -7.12 -12.53
N GLN A 136 -12.69 -8.28 -13.13
CA GLN A 136 -13.48 -8.81 -14.25
C GLN A 136 -14.90 -9.15 -13.82
N ASP A 137 -15.07 -9.84 -12.68
CA ASP A 137 -16.39 -10.16 -12.11
C ASP A 137 -17.23 -8.88 -11.87
N LYS A 138 -16.66 -7.90 -11.17
CA LYS A 138 -17.36 -6.65 -10.87
C LYS A 138 -17.63 -5.81 -12.13
N ALA A 139 -16.72 -5.79 -13.10
CA ALA A 139 -16.94 -5.10 -14.36
C ALA A 139 -18.07 -5.75 -15.18
N ALA A 140 -18.16 -7.09 -15.16
CA ALA A 140 -19.26 -7.82 -15.78
C ALA A 140 -20.60 -7.46 -15.15
N ARG A 141 -20.68 -7.35 -13.82
CA ARG A 141 -21.88 -6.87 -13.10
C ARG A 141 -22.31 -5.46 -13.51
N LEU A 142 -21.36 -4.61 -13.87
CA LEU A 142 -21.65 -3.26 -14.39
C LEU A 142 -21.93 -3.24 -15.91
N GLY A 143 -21.74 -4.34 -16.64
CA GLY A 143 -21.71 -4.36 -18.10
C GLY A 143 -20.58 -3.48 -18.70
N ALA A 144 -19.49 -3.29 -17.97
CA ALA A 144 -18.35 -2.46 -18.36
C ALA A 144 -17.20 -3.32 -18.91
N ARG A 145 -16.30 -2.71 -19.69
CA ARG A 145 -15.09 -3.36 -20.21
C ARG A 145 -13.85 -2.76 -19.56
N ILE A 146 -12.87 -3.60 -19.24
CA ILE A 146 -11.57 -3.18 -18.73
C ILE A 146 -10.57 -3.21 -19.88
N ALA A 147 -9.91 -2.09 -20.16
CA ALA A 147 -8.91 -1.97 -21.23
C ALA A 147 -7.54 -2.58 -20.85
N GLY A 148 -7.29 -2.78 -19.55
CA GLY A 148 -6.11 -3.49 -19.07
C GLY A 148 -5.93 -3.33 -17.57
N ILE A 149 -5.23 -4.28 -16.95
CA ILE A 149 -4.92 -4.27 -15.51
C ILE A 149 -3.42 -4.32 -15.31
N THR A 150 -2.90 -3.37 -14.53
CA THR A 150 -1.50 -3.34 -14.13
C THR A 150 -1.36 -3.45 -12.62
N VAL A 151 -0.36 -4.20 -12.16
CA VAL A 151 -0.02 -4.33 -10.74
C VAL A 151 1.38 -3.80 -10.54
N ARG A 152 1.54 -2.85 -9.61
CA ARG A 152 2.75 -2.06 -9.38
C ARG A 152 3.04 -1.96 -7.89
N ASP A 153 4.19 -1.39 -7.53
CA ASP A 153 4.54 -1.05 -6.13
C ASP A 153 4.35 0.45 -5.89
N THR A 154 3.11 0.95 -6.07
CA THR A 154 2.77 2.36 -5.86
C THR A 154 2.63 2.67 -4.37
N ARG A 155 3.14 3.83 -3.94
CA ARG A 155 3.09 4.26 -2.52
C ARG A 155 2.10 5.39 -2.25
N SER A 156 1.70 6.13 -3.27
CA SER A 156 0.78 7.28 -3.13
C SER A 156 -0.69 6.89 -3.21
N ARG A 157 -1.00 5.70 -3.75
CA ARG A 157 -2.35 5.21 -3.97
C ARG A 157 -2.38 3.68 -4.04
N TRP A 158 -3.51 3.12 -3.62
CA TRP A 158 -3.81 1.69 -3.65
C TRP A 158 -4.30 1.23 -5.02
N GLY A 159 -5.04 2.09 -5.72
CA GLY A 159 -5.48 1.86 -7.08
C GLY A 159 -5.64 3.16 -7.88
N SER A 160 -5.91 3.02 -9.17
CA SER A 160 -6.40 4.08 -10.04
C SER A 160 -7.05 3.51 -11.29
N CYS A 161 -8.10 4.19 -11.78
CA CYS A 161 -8.65 4.01 -13.12
C CYS A 161 -8.32 5.23 -13.99
N SER A 162 -7.90 5.01 -15.23
CA SER A 162 -7.78 6.07 -16.24
C SER A 162 -9.07 6.21 -17.06
N PRO A 163 -9.31 7.36 -17.72
CA PRO A 163 -10.51 7.59 -18.53
C PRO A 163 -10.73 6.57 -19.66
N ASP A 164 -9.65 5.96 -20.18
CA ASP A 164 -9.68 4.89 -21.19
C ASP A 164 -9.95 3.49 -20.59
N GLY A 165 -10.27 3.40 -19.29
CA GLY A 165 -10.69 2.16 -18.63
C GLY A 165 -9.56 1.21 -18.27
N ARG A 166 -8.32 1.71 -18.09
CA ARG A 166 -7.21 0.92 -17.57
C ARG A 166 -7.12 1.04 -16.06
N LEU A 167 -7.02 -0.09 -15.39
CA LEU A 167 -6.91 -0.18 -13.93
C LEU A 167 -5.44 -0.40 -13.54
N SER A 168 -5.02 0.25 -12.46
CA SER A 168 -3.73 0.06 -11.84
C SER A 168 -3.91 -0.17 -10.35
N TYR A 169 -3.16 -1.10 -9.78
CA TYR A 169 -3.25 -1.46 -8.37
C TYR A 169 -1.88 -1.62 -7.74
N CYS A 170 -1.80 -1.44 -6.43
CA CYS A 170 -0.64 -1.79 -5.63
C CYS A 170 -0.68 -3.28 -5.25
N TRP A 171 0.38 -4.05 -5.52
CA TRP A 171 0.43 -5.48 -5.17
C TRP A 171 0.28 -5.73 -3.67
N ARG A 172 0.67 -4.74 -2.85
CA ARG A 172 0.61 -4.81 -1.40
C ARG A 172 -0.82 -4.91 -0.86
N LEU A 173 -1.84 -4.67 -1.69
CA LEU A 173 -3.22 -4.93 -1.32
C LEU A 173 -3.45 -6.37 -0.90
N VAL A 174 -2.72 -7.34 -1.46
CA VAL A 174 -2.85 -8.76 -1.09
C VAL A 174 -2.55 -9.03 0.39
N MET A 175 -1.91 -8.08 1.08
CA MET A 175 -1.63 -8.13 2.53
C MET A 175 -2.73 -7.46 3.38
N ALA A 176 -3.70 -6.79 2.76
CA ALA A 176 -4.87 -6.24 3.45
C ALA A 176 -5.91 -7.35 3.72
N PRO A 177 -6.82 -7.18 4.69
CA PRO A 177 -7.98 -8.06 4.88
C PRO A 177 -8.79 -8.20 3.59
N ASP A 178 -9.39 -9.38 3.40
CA ASP A 178 -10.15 -9.69 2.20
C ASP A 178 -11.23 -8.66 1.82
N PRO A 179 -12.07 -8.16 2.76
CA PRO A 179 -13.09 -7.16 2.45
C PRO A 179 -12.48 -5.82 2.02
N VAL A 180 -11.31 -5.46 2.57
CA VAL A 180 -10.59 -4.24 2.20
C VAL A 180 -10.00 -4.37 0.80
N PHE A 181 -9.43 -5.52 0.47
CA PHE A 181 -8.96 -5.82 -0.88
C PHE A 181 -10.10 -5.70 -1.89
N ASP A 182 -11.24 -6.33 -1.59
CA ASP A 182 -12.43 -6.29 -2.44
C ASP A 182 -12.98 -4.87 -2.63
N TYR A 183 -13.00 -4.08 -1.56
CA TYR A 183 -13.41 -2.68 -1.60
C TYR A 183 -12.57 -1.86 -2.59
N VAL A 184 -11.23 -2.01 -2.57
CA VAL A 184 -10.38 -1.27 -3.51
C VAL A 184 -10.65 -1.69 -4.95
N VAL A 185 -10.88 -2.98 -5.20
CA VAL A 185 -11.27 -3.45 -6.54
C VAL A 185 -12.60 -2.82 -6.97
N ALA A 186 -13.61 -2.81 -6.09
CA ALA A 186 -14.89 -2.19 -6.36
C ALA A 186 -14.79 -0.68 -6.62
N HIS A 187 -13.93 0.02 -5.88
CA HIS A 187 -13.65 1.45 -6.07
C HIS A 187 -13.10 1.74 -7.47
N GLU A 188 -12.08 1.01 -7.89
CA GLU A 188 -11.46 1.23 -9.20
C GLU A 188 -12.37 0.79 -10.35
N VAL A 189 -13.16 -0.28 -10.17
CA VAL A 189 -14.15 -0.71 -11.17
C VAL A 189 -15.32 0.27 -11.28
N ALA A 190 -15.77 0.87 -10.16
CA ALA A 190 -16.81 1.90 -10.19
C ALA A 190 -16.40 3.11 -11.05
N HIS A 191 -15.11 3.42 -11.10
CA HIS A 191 -14.60 4.48 -11.97
C HIS A 191 -14.84 4.23 -13.45
N LEU A 192 -14.99 2.98 -13.92
CA LEU A 192 -15.36 2.68 -15.31
C LEU A 192 -16.72 3.27 -15.73
N ARG A 193 -17.57 3.62 -14.76
CA ARG A 193 -18.87 4.26 -14.99
C ARG A 193 -18.91 5.71 -14.53
N GLU A 194 -18.18 6.06 -13.48
CA GLU A 194 -18.18 7.42 -12.92
C GLU A 194 -16.78 7.84 -12.46
N MET A 195 -16.14 8.78 -13.16
CA MET A 195 -14.74 9.15 -12.91
C MET A 195 -14.54 10.06 -11.69
N ASN A 196 -15.59 10.73 -11.21
CA ASN A 196 -15.54 11.60 -10.02
C ASN A 196 -16.17 10.88 -8.81
N HIS A 197 -15.84 11.26 -7.59
CA HIS A 197 -16.41 10.68 -6.36
C HIS A 197 -17.78 11.27 -5.98
N SER A 198 -18.68 11.47 -6.96
CA SER A 198 -20.05 11.94 -6.73
C SER A 198 -20.93 10.92 -6.00
N ALA A 199 -22.15 11.32 -5.61
CA ALA A 199 -23.13 10.40 -5.05
C ALA A 199 -23.40 9.19 -5.96
N ARG A 200 -23.38 9.38 -7.29
CA ARG A 200 -23.54 8.30 -8.26
C ARG A 200 -22.38 7.30 -8.19
N PHE A 201 -21.15 7.77 -8.07
CA PHE A 201 -19.99 6.90 -7.87
C PHE A 201 -20.13 6.04 -6.62
N TRP A 202 -20.50 6.65 -5.49
CA TRP A 202 -20.62 5.91 -4.23
C TRP A 202 -21.76 4.90 -4.26
N ALA A 203 -22.87 5.20 -4.95
CA ALA A 203 -23.94 4.23 -5.18
C ALA A 203 -23.47 3.03 -6.01
N ILE A 204 -22.69 3.27 -7.08
CA ILE A 204 -22.10 2.20 -7.89
C ILE A 204 -21.12 1.37 -7.05
N CYS A 205 -20.22 2.02 -6.30
CA CYS A 205 -19.26 1.35 -5.46
C CYS A 205 -19.95 0.45 -4.41
N ALA A 206 -20.99 0.96 -3.73
CA ALA A 206 -21.79 0.22 -2.76
C ALA A 206 -22.60 -0.93 -3.39
N SER A 207 -22.93 -0.87 -4.69
CA SER A 207 -23.56 -1.99 -5.39
C SER A 207 -22.60 -3.15 -5.69
N LEU A 208 -21.28 -2.92 -5.56
CA LEU A 208 -20.24 -3.88 -5.92
C LEU A 208 -19.56 -4.54 -4.71
N THR A 209 -19.65 -3.95 -3.53
CA THR A 209 -18.99 -4.40 -2.31
C THR A 209 -19.72 -3.85 -1.09
N ASP A 210 -19.63 -4.55 0.03
CA ASP A 210 -20.19 -4.11 1.30
C ASP A 210 -19.15 -3.28 2.09
N GLY A 211 -19.57 -2.65 3.20
CA GLY A 211 -18.63 -2.06 4.16
C GLY A 211 -17.77 -0.89 3.65
N VAL A 212 -18.17 -0.21 2.56
CA VAL A 212 -17.39 0.85 1.89
C VAL A 212 -16.75 1.87 2.86
N ALA A 213 -17.53 2.38 3.81
CA ALA A 213 -17.04 3.38 4.77
C ALA A 213 -15.99 2.77 5.71
N GLU A 214 -16.28 1.60 6.29
CA GLU A 214 -15.40 0.87 7.19
C GLU A 214 -14.07 0.52 6.51
N HIS A 215 -14.12 -0.03 5.31
CA HIS A 215 -12.91 -0.46 4.58
C HIS A 215 -12.05 0.72 4.13
N ARG A 216 -12.67 1.85 3.80
CA ARG A 216 -11.95 3.10 3.54
C ARG A 216 -11.23 3.61 4.79
N ASP A 217 -11.89 3.57 5.94
CA ASP A 217 -11.30 4.01 7.20
C ASP A 217 -10.20 3.06 7.68
N TRP A 218 -10.36 1.75 7.44
CA TRP A 218 -9.30 0.77 7.64
C TRP A 218 -8.05 1.11 6.83
N LEU A 219 -8.17 1.45 5.53
CA LEU A 219 -7.02 1.81 4.69
C LEU A 219 -6.34 3.10 5.15
N ARG A 220 -7.10 4.07 5.67
CA ARG A 220 -6.54 5.31 6.24
C ARG A 220 -5.71 5.02 7.49
N ALA A 221 -6.18 4.12 8.35
CA ALA A 221 -5.52 3.75 9.58
C ALA A 221 -4.33 2.79 9.37
N ASN A 222 -4.47 1.81 8.47
CA ASN A 222 -3.54 0.68 8.35
C ASN A 222 -2.73 0.65 7.05
N GLY A 223 -3.09 1.43 6.03
CA GLY A 223 -2.46 1.33 4.71
C GLY A 223 -0.94 1.54 4.75
N ALA A 224 -0.45 2.47 5.58
CA ALA A 224 0.98 2.70 5.76
C ALA A 224 1.73 1.43 6.21
N ARG A 225 1.07 0.57 7.02
CA ARG A 225 1.65 -0.69 7.51
C ARG A 225 1.92 -1.69 6.39
N LEU A 226 1.08 -1.73 5.36
CA LEU A 226 1.27 -2.67 4.23
C LEU A 226 2.54 -2.36 3.42
N HIS A 227 3.05 -1.13 3.49
CA HIS A 227 4.29 -0.72 2.83
C HIS A 227 5.57 -1.19 3.53
N ARG A 228 5.47 -1.78 4.73
CA ARG A 228 6.63 -2.30 5.48
C ARG A 228 7.20 -3.60 4.91
N TYR A 229 6.39 -4.38 4.21
CA TYR A 229 6.74 -5.74 3.78
C TYR A 229 7.65 -5.77 2.55
N GLY A 230 8.77 -6.49 2.59
CA GLY A 230 9.70 -6.62 1.47
C GLY A 230 10.35 -5.30 1.02
N ALA A 231 10.49 -4.34 1.93
CA ALA A 231 11.08 -3.01 1.70
C ALA A 231 12.54 -2.94 2.14
#